data_AF-A0AAD6HR53-F1
#
_entry.id   AF-A0AAD6HR53-F1
#
_cell.length_a   1.000
_cell.length_b   1.000
_cell.length_c   1.000
_cell.angle_alpha   90.00
_cell.angle_beta   90.00
_cell.angle_gamma   90.00
#
_symmetry.space_group_name_H-M   'P 1'
#
loop_
_entity.id
_entity.type
_entity.pdbx_description
1 polymer ?
#
loop_
_entity_poly.entity_id
_entity_poly.type
_entity_poly.pdbx_seq_one_letter_code
_entity_poly.pdbx_strand_id
1 'polypeptide(L)'
;MDKVGLRALRSYKVEDQAWGGGDHDQALFAILNHMLNHGNGVITVDHDVVDKKLYIHVDRTKITSHGKLAIGQMLCKLHIWRSTADIEACKPYYEALSTIDDTTFEIVVSNPEPKWKFIQPNTFLKDDGTVELREYEASDAGIIKSFYERNIWSDIIHC
;
A
#
# COMPACT_ATOMS: atom_id res chain seq x y z
N MET A 1 -2.40 -4.53 -7.46
CA MET A 1 -2.49 -3.05 -7.39
C MET A 1 -3.93 -2.68 -7.09
N ASP A 2 -4.87 -3.12 -7.92
CA ASP A 2 -6.31 -3.31 -7.65
C ASP A 2 -6.71 -3.36 -6.15
N LYS A 3 -6.43 -4.45 -5.42
CA LYS A 3 -6.87 -4.58 -4.01
C LYS A 3 -6.15 -3.64 -3.05
N VAL A 4 -4.93 -3.22 -3.41
CA VAL A 4 -4.10 -2.37 -2.55
C VAL A 4 -4.57 -0.91 -2.62
N GLY A 5 -5.07 -0.46 -3.79
CA GLY A 5 -5.65 0.87 -3.94
C GLY A 5 -6.89 1.10 -3.07
N LEU A 6 -7.82 0.13 -2.98
CA LEU A 6 -8.94 0.25 -2.05
C LEU A 6 -8.50 0.13 -0.59
N ARG A 7 -7.56 -0.77 -0.27
CA ARG A 7 -7.01 -0.91 1.09
C ARG A 7 -6.31 0.35 1.58
N ALA A 8 -5.79 1.18 0.69
CA ALA A 8 -5.17 2.45 1.02
C ALA A 8 -6.13 3.37 1.78
N LEU A 9 -7.45 3.30 1.53
CA LEU A 9 -8.45 4.10 2.25
C LEU A 9 -8.38 3.92 3.77
N ARG A 10 -7.84 2.81 4.28
CA ARG A 10 -7.66 2.58 5.72
C ARG A 10 -6.64 3.52 6.38
N SER A 11 -5.73 4.14 5.61
CA SER A 11 -4.79 5.11 6.15
C SER A 11 -5.30 6.54 6.10
N TYR A 12 -6.43 6.79 5.44
CA TYR A 12 -7.04 8.12 5.43
C TYR A 12 -7.67 8.47 6.77
N LYS A 13 -7.42 9.70 7.23
CA LYS A 13 -7.96 10.26 8.46
C LYS A 13 -9.02 11.30 8.10
N VAL A 14 -10.28 10.95 8.34
CA VAL A 14 -11.43 11.82 8.04
C VAL A 14 -11.38 13.13 8.82
N GLU A 15 -10.98 13.07 10.09
CA GLU A 15 -10.88 14.25 10.97
C GLU A 15 -9.92 15.30 10.42
N ASP A 16 -8.79 14.85 9.86
CA ASP A 16 -7.74 15.71 9.31
C ASP A 16 -7.93 16.00 7.81
N GLN A 17 -8.93 15.37 7.18
CA GLN A 17 -9.10 15.30 5.72
C GLN A 17 -7.78 14.95 4.99
N ALA A 18 -6.96 14.10 5.60
CA ALA A 18 -5.58 13.87 5.20
C ALA A 18 -5.21 12.39 5.22
N TRP A 19 -4.26 12.02 4.37
CA TRP A 19 -3.68 10.68 4.33
C TRP A 19 -2.71 10.50 5.51
N GLY A 20 -3.06 9.63 6.45
CA GLY A 20 -2.43 9.50 7.75
C GLY A 20 -1.26 8.53 7.85
N GLY A 21 -0.87 7.86 6.76
CA GLY A 21 0.10 6.76 6.79
C GLY A 21 0.80 6.50 5.46
N GLY A 22 1.56 7.48 4.96
CA GLY A 22 2.54 7.31 3.88
C GLY A 22 2.04 7.71 2.48
N ASP A 23 2.88 8.45 1.76
CA ASP A 23 2.69 8.90 0.36
C ASP A 23 2.27 7.77 -0.60
N HIS A 24 2.62 6.52 -0.24
CA HIS A 24 2.33 5.33 -1.03
C HIS A 24 0.84 4.98 -1.08
N ASP A 25 0.13 5.09 0.04
CA ASP A 25 -1.30 4.75 0.08
C ASP A 25 -2.11 5.75 -0.76
N GLN A 26 -1.84 7.04 -0.58
CA GLN A 26 -2.42 8.08 -1.42
C GLN A 26 -2.12 7.85 -2.90
N ALA A 27 -0.86 7.52 -3.25
CA ALA A 27 -0.47 7.26 -4.63
C ALA A 27 -1.17 6.03 -5.22
N LEU A 28 -1.30 4.95 -4.44
CA LEU A 28 -1.98 3.73 -4.87
C LEU A 28 -3.48 3.96 -5.12
N PHE A 29 -4.11 4.76 -4.27
CA PHE A 29 -5.49 5.18 -4.47
C PHE A 29 -5.64 6.09 -5.69
N ALA A 30 -4.72 7.06 -5.89
CA ALA A 30 -4.71 7.91 -7.08
C ALA A 30 -4.54 7.12 -8.38
N ILE A 31 -3.68 6.09 -8.39
CA ILE A 31 -3.53 5.17 -9.53
C ILE A 31 -4.81 4.38 -9.78
N LEU A 32 -5.46 3.88 -8.73
CA LEU A 32 -6.75 3.17 -8.85
C LEU A 32 -7.81 4.09 -9.48
N ASN A 33 -7.99 5.30 -8.94
CA ASN A 33 -8.95 6.27 -9.47
C ASN A 33 -8.66 6.65 -10.92
N HIS A 34 -7.39 6.87 -11.27
CA HIS A 34 -7.01 7.13 -12.66
C HIS A 34 -7.38 5.95 -13.57
N MET A 35 -7.20 4.71 -13.12
CA MET A 35 -7.57 3.51 -13.87
C MET A 35 -9.09 3.31 -13.98
N LEU A 36 -9.86 3.68 -12.95
CA LEU A 36 -11.33 3.66 -13.00
C LEU A 36 -11.85 4.68 -14.02
N ASN A 37 -11.28 5.89 -14.02
CA ASN A 37 -11.75 6.99 -14.86
C ASN A 37 -11.26 6.89 -16.31
N HIS A 38 -10.03 6.39 -16.52
CA HIS A 38 -9.35 6.46 -17.82
C HIS A 38 -8.89 5.10 -18.35
N GLY A 39 -9.04 4.02 -17.58
CA GLY A 39 -8.64 2.67 -17.98
C GLY A 39 -9.61 1.98 -18.94
N ASN A 40 -10.69 2.62 -19.39
CA ASN A 40 -11.67 2.07 -20.33
C ASN A 40 -12.23 0.68 -19.92
N GLY A 41 -12.54 0.53 -18.62
CA GLY A 41 -13.06 -0.71 -18.04
C GLY A 41 -12.03 -1.81 -17.84
N VAL A 42 -10.73 -1.49 -17.79
CA VAL A 42 -9.70 -2.44 -17.31
C VAL A 42 -9.95 -2.81 -15.85
N ILE A 43 -10.36 -1.85 -15.04
CA ILE A 43 -10.73 -2.04 -13.64
C ILE A 43 -12.12 -1.46 -13.44
N THR A 44 -12.99 -2.18 -12.72
CA THR A 44 -14.26 -1.68 -12.19
C THR A 44 -14.41 -2.09 -10.73
N VAL A 45 -15.18 -1.31 -9.97
CA VAL A 45 -15.49 -1.59 -8.56
C VAL A 45 -17.00 -1.68 -8.40
N ASP A 46 -17.46 -2.84 -7.97
CA ASP A 46 -18.85 -3.09 -7.62
C ASP A 46 -19.03 -3.12 -6.10
N HIS A 47 -20.18 -2.62 -5.64
CA HIS A 47 -20.48 -2.44 -4.22
C HIS A 47 -21.67 -3.31 -3.84
N ASP A 48 -21.47 -4.18 -2.86
CA ASP A 48 -22.57 -4.85 -2.15
C ASP A 48 -22.83 -4.09 -0.85
N VAL A 49 -23.86 -3.24 -0.87
CA VAL A 49 -24.22 -2.37 0.24
C VAL A 49 -24.82 -3.16 1.41
N VAL A 50 -25.46 -4.31 1.12
CA VAL A 50 -26.12 -5.13 2.15
C VAL A 50 -25.07 -5.86 2.97
N ASP A 51 -24.12 -6.50 2.29
CA ASP A 51 -23.05 -7.27 2.92
C ASP A 51 -21.82 -6.42 3.31
N LYS A 52 -21.82 -5.13 2.96
CA LYS A 52 -20.67 -4.22 3.10
C LYS A 52 -19.39 -4.82 2.49
N LYS A 53 -19.48 -5.22 1.21
CA LYS A 53 -18.35 -5.79 0.45
C LYS A 53 -18.08 -4.98 -0.80
N LEU A 54 -16.80 -4.90 -1.16
CA LEU A 54 -16.33 -4.34 -2.41
C LEU A 54 -15.76 -5.44 -3.28
N TYR A 55 -16.12 -5.43 -4.56
CA TYR A 55 -15.61 -6.34 -5.56
C TYR A 55 -14.82 -5.54 -6.58
N ILE A 56 -13.55 -5.91 -6.77
CA ILE A 56 -12.74 -5.34 -7.84
C ILE A 56 -12.70 -6.34 -8.98
N HIS A 57 -13.13 -5.90 -10.15
CA HIS A 57 -13.07 -6.66 -11.38
C HIS A 57 -11.93 -6.14 -12.24
N VAL A 58 -11.11 -7.04 -12.78
CA VAL A 58 -10.00 -6.71 -13.67
C VAL A 58 -10.19 -7.44 -14.99
N ASP A 59 -10.43 -6.69 -16.06
CA ASP A 59 -10.45 -7.21 -17.42
C ASP A 59 -9.00 -7.36 -17.93
N ARG A 60 -8.49 -8.58 -17.79
CA ARG A 60 -7.11 -8.93 -18.19
C ARG A 60 -6.85 -8.71 -19.68
N THR A 61 -7.87 -8.80 -20.52
CA THR A 61 -7.73 -8.63 -21.97
C THR A 61 -7.41 -7.17 -22.34
N LYS A 62 -7.80 -6.23 -21.49
CA LYS A 62 -7.59 -4.80 -21.70
C LYS A 62 -6.32 -4.24 -21.07
N ILE A 63 -5.59 -5.02 -20.27
CA ILE A 63 -4.38 -4.54 -19.56
C ILE A 63 -3.37 -3.94 -20.54
N THR A 64 -3.03 -4.67 -21.60
CA THR A 64 -2.01 -4.22 -22.56
C THR A 64 -2.52 -3.10 -23.47
N SER A 65 -3.79 -3.17 -23.89
CA SER A 65 -4.36 -2.25 -24.88
C SER A 65 -4.80 -0.91 -24.27
N HIS A 66 -5.45 -0.94 -23.12
CA HIS A 66 -6.02 0.24 -22.47
C HIS A 66 -5.29 0.60 -21.18
N GLY A 67 -4.98 -0.39 -20.35
CA GLY A 67 -4.37 -0.14 -19.04
C GLY A 67 -2.97 0.46 -19.15
N LYS A 68 -2.12 -0.11 -20.01
CA LYS A 68 -0.78 0.42 -20.28
C LYS A 68 -0.83 1.86 -20.81
N LEU A 69 -1.78 2.15 -21.71
CA LEU A 69 -1.96 3.48 -22.27
C LEU A 69 -2.40 4.48 -21.19
N ALA A 70 -3.40 4.13 -20.38
CA ALA A 70 -3.93 4.98 -19.32
C ALA A 70 -2.84 5.33 -18.29
N ILE A 71 -2.09 4.35 -17.79
CA ILE A 71 -0.97 4.58 -16.88
C ILE A 71 0.13 5.40 -17.55
N GLY A 72 0.47 5.10 -18.81
CA GLY A 72 1.47 5.86 -19.56
C GLY A 72 1.13 7.34 -19.65
N GLN A 73 -0.14 7.68 -19.87
CA GLN A 73 -0.62 9.07 -19.89
C GLN A 73 -0.48 9.76 -18.53
N MET A 74 -0.86 9.08 -17.44
CA MET A 74 -0.70 9.61 -16.08
C MET A 74 0.78 9.89 -15.77
N LEU A 75 1.65 8.90 -16.00
CA LEU A 75 3.07 9.01 -15.72
C LEU A 75 3.74 10.11 -16.55
N CYS A 76 3.36 10.24 -17.82
CA CYS A 76 3.87 11.29 -18.70
C CYS A 76 3.55 12.69 -18.16
N LYS A 77 2.28 12.95 -17.78
CA LYS A 77 1.86 14.22 -17.19
C LYS A 77 2.64 14.54 -15.90
N LEU A 78 2.65 13.59 -14.95
CA LEU A 78 3.35 13.75 -13.67
C LEU A 78 4.85 13.99 -13.87
N HIS A 79 5.47 13.30 -14.84
CA HIS A 79 6.89 13.48 -15.12
C HIS A 79 7.21 14.84 -15.72
N ILE A 80 6.38 15.33 -16.66
CA ILE A 80 6.54 16.67 -17.24
C ILE A 80 6.46 17.72 -16.14
N TRP A 81 5.37 17.73 -15.37
CA TRP A 81 5.18 18.75 -14.33
C TRP A 81 6.24 18.70 -13.23
N ARG A 82 6.69 17.50 -12.84
CA ARG A 82 7.82 17.35 -11.92
C ARG A 82 9.10 17.95 -12.50
N SER A 83 9.38 17.72 -13.78
CA SER A 83 10.61 18.18 -14.44
C SER A 83 10.60 19.69 -14.69
N THR A 84 9.43 20.29 -14.86
CA THR A 84 9.26 21.73 -15.08
C THR A 84 8.91 22.51 -13.80
N ALA A 85 8.86 21.84 -12.64
CA ALA A 85 8.39 22.41 -11.37
C ALA A 85 7.00 23.08 -11.45
N ASP A 86 6.11 22.56 -12.29
CA ASP A 86 4.76 23.09 -12.51
C ASP A 86 3.77 22.57 -11.45
N ILE A 87 3.82 23.21 -10.28
CA ILE A 87 2.96 22.86 -9.15
C ILE A 87 1.49 23.22 -9.40
N GLU A 88 1.24 24.31 -10.14
CA GLU A 88 -0.10 24.83 -10.42
C GLU A 88 -0.91 23.85 -11.27
N ALA A 89 -0.27 23.17 -12.22
CA ALA A 89 -0.93 22.10 -12.99
C ALA A 89 -0.97 20.75 -12.24
N CYS A 90 0.10 20.40 -11.52
CA CYS A 90 0.23 19.09 -10.89
C CYS A 90 -0.70 18.90 -9.69
N LYS A 91 -0.77 19.90 -8.81
CA LYS A 91 -1.47 19.79 -7.53
C LYS A 91 -2.98 19.54 -7.73
N PRO A 92 -3.72 20.32 -8.53
CA PRO A 92 -5.16 20.07 -8.72
C PRO A 92 -5.45 18.71 -9.37
N TYR A 93 -4.59 18.27 -10.30
CA TYR A 93 -4.73 16.96 -10.93
C TYR A 93 -4.56 15.81 -9.93
N TYR A 94 -3.51 15.87 -9.10
CA TYR A 94 -3.22 14.80 -8.15
C TYR A 94 -4.18 14.79 -6.96
N GLU A 95 -4.57 15.96 -6.46
CA GLU A 95 -5.58 16.09 -5.40
C GLU A 95 -6.92 15.52 -5.86
N ALA A 96 -7.39 15.86 -7.07
CA ALA A 96 -8.63 15.30 -7.61
C ALA A 96 -8.61 13.76 -7.73
N LEU A 97 -7.45 13.17 -8.05
CA LEU A 97 -7.30 11.71 -8.10
C LEU A 97 -7.26 11.07 -6.71
N SER A 98 -6.93 11.81 -5.66
CA SER A 98 -6.81 11.31 -4.29
C SER A 98 -7.96 11.72 -3.37
N THR A 99 -8.98 12.39 -3.90
CA THR A 99 -10.26 12.65 -3.21
C THR A 99 -11.05 11.36 -3.01
N ILE A 100 -11.61 11.21 -1.81
CA ILE A 100 -12.30 10.00 -1.38
C ILE A 100 -13.82 10.18 -1.49
N ASP A 101 -14.50 9.11 -1.91
CA ASP A 101 -15.95 8.97 -1.83
C ASP A 101 -16.36 8.34 -0.49
N ASP A 102 -17.37 8.91 0.17
CA ASP A 102 -17.82 8.52 1.50
C ASP A 102 -18.30 7.05 1.55
N THR A 103 -19.01 6.60 0.50
CA THR A 103 -19.60 5.27 0.45
C THR A 103 -18.54 4.16 0.40
N THR A 104 -17.53 4.35 -0.45
CA THR A 104 -16.42 3.39 -0.60
C THR A 104 -15.57 3.35 0.67
N PHE A 105 -15.35 4.51 1.28
CA PHE A 105 -14.57 4.65 2.50
C PHE A 105 -15.19 3.90 3.68
N GLU A 106 -16.49 4.08 3.94
CA GLU A 106 -17.19 3.44 5.04
C GLU A 106 -17.09 1.90 4.98
N ILE A 107 -17.26 1.33 3.79
CA ILE A 107 -17.18 -0.12 3.60
C ILE A 107 -15.78 -0.63 3.92
N VAL A 108 -14.72 0.03 3.42
CA VAL A 108 -13.33 -0.39 3.66
C VAL A 108 -12.93 -0.31 5.14
N VAL A 109 -13.32 0.76 5.83
CA VAL A 109 -12.99 0.95 7.25
C VAL A 109 -13.75 -0.04 8.13
N SER A 110 -14.98 -0.40 7.76
CA SER A 110 -15.78 -1.38 8.50
C SER A 110 -15.24 -2.81 8.43
N ASN A 111 -14.26 -3.09 7.56
CA ASN A 111 -13.70 -4.41 7.34
C ASN A 111 -12.17 -4.42 7.49
N PRO A 112 -11.64 -4.32 8.73
CA PRO A 112 -10.20 -4.27 8.99
C PRO A 112 -9.54 -5.63 8.77
N GLU A 113 -8.35 -5.64 8.16
CA GLU A 113 -7.50 -6.85 8.11
C GLU A 113 -6.46 -6.82 9.22
N PRO A 114 -6.12 -7.98 9.80
CA PRO A 114 -5.05 -8.07 10.78
C PRO A 114 -3.72 -7.65 10.16
N LYS A 115 -2.98 -6.79 10.87
CA LYS A 115 -1.63 -6.38 10.46
C LYS A 115 -0.69 -7.59 10.49
N TRP A 116 0.14 -7.72 9.48
CA TRP A 116 1.15 -8.77 9.43
C TRP A 116 2.27 -8.46 10.41
N LYS A 117 2.73 -9.50 11.11
CA LYS A 117 3.98 -9.47 11.87
C LYS A 117 5.01 -10.23 11.06
N PHE A 118 6.20 -9.67 10.91
CA PHE A 118 7.31 -10.34 10.25
C PHE A 118 8.23 -10.92 11.30
N ILE A 119 8.60 -12.18 11.11
CA ILE A 119 9.68 -12.80 11.85
C ILE A 119 10.96 -12.69 11.04
N GLN A 120 12.05 -12.30 11.69
CA GLN A 120 13.34 -12.11 11.04
C GLN A 120 14.31 -13.18 11.56
N PRO A 121 15.08 -13.84 10.68
CA PRO A 121 16.12 -14.76 11.11
C PRO A 121 17.27 -14.03 11.81
N ASN A 122 18.13 -14.79 12.49
CA ASN A 122 19.40 -14.30 13.03
C ASN A 122 20.57 -14.99 12.34
N THR A 123 21.72 -14.33 12.35
CA THR A 123 22.98 -14.92 11.88
C THR A 123 23.94 -15.11 13.05
N PHE A 124 24.58 -16.27 13.13
CA PHE A 124 25.58 -16.59 14.16
C PHE A 124 26.90 -16.99 13.51
N LEU A 125 28.01 -16.39 13.96
CA LEU A 125 29.36 -16.81 13.57
C LEU A 125 29.75 -18.05 14.37
N LYS A 126 30.12 -19.12 13.69
CA LYS A 126 30.62 -20.36 14.29
C LYS A 126 32.14 -20.30 14.50
N ASP A 127 32.65 -21.16 15.38
CA ASP A 127 34.08 -21.25 15.70
C ASP A 127 34.96 -21.63 14.49
N ASP A 128 34.38 -22.33 13.50
CA ASP A 128 35.05 -22.68 12.25
C ASP A 128 35.06 -21.53 11.21
N GLY A 129 34.56 -20.35 11.60
CA GLY A 129 34.47 -19.16 10.75
C GLY A 129 33.28 -19.15 9.80
N THR A 130 32.40 -20.17 9.83
CA THR A 130 31.19 -20.18 9.00
C THR A 130 30.04 -19.40 9.65
N VAL A 131 29.09 -18.92 8.84
CA VAL A 131 27.90 -18.20 9.33
C VAL A 131 26.67 -19.11 9.25
N GLU A 132 26.00 -19.29 10.38
CA GLU A 132 24.70 -19.95 10.47
C GLU A 132 23.57 -18.95 10.26
N LEU A 133 22.64 -19.23 9.35
CA LEU A 133 21.34 -18.57 9.31
C LEU A 133 20.35 -19.38 10.15
N ARG A 134 19.82 -18.78 11.21
CA ARG A 134 18.80 -19.39 12.06
C ARG A 134 17.43 -18.78 11.78
N GLU A 135 16.55 -19.62 11.26
CA GLU A 135 15.14 -19.30 11.05
C GLU A 135 14.31 -19.68 12.29
N TYR A 136 13.13 -19.07 12.39
CA TYR A 136 12.22 -19.24 13.51
C TYR A 136 10.81 -19.47 12.98
N GLU A 137 9.99 -20.18 13.74
CA GLU A 137 8.59 -20.44 13.39
C GLU A 137 7.80 -19.13 13.28
N ALA A 138 6.91 -19.02 12.28
CA ALA A 138 6.02 -17.86 12.08
C ALA A 138 4.88 -17.82 13.13
N SER A 139 5.26 -17.69 14.40
CA SER A 139 4.39 -17.62 15.57
C SER A 139 4.82 -16.47 16.48
N ASP A 140 3.93 -16.02 17.37
CA ASP A 140 4.27 -14.99 18.36
C ASP A 140 5.45 -15.43 19.24
N ALA A 141 5.49 -16.72 19.62
CA ALA A 141 6.61 -17.30 20.35
C ALA A 141 7.91 -17.30 19.54
N GLY A 142 7.84 -17.61 18.24
CA GLY A 142 8.97 -17.51 17.33
C GLY A 142 9.52 -16.09 17.24
N ILE A 143 8.64 -15.07 17.14
CA ILE A 143 9.06 -13.66 17.12
C ILE A 143 9.82 -13.32 18.39
N ILE A 144 9.26 -13.64 19.56
CA ILE A 144 9.90 -13.39 20.87
C ILE A 144 11.28 -14.06 20.92
N LYS A 145 11.37 -15.33 20.51
CA LYS A 145 12.62 -16.07 20.48
C LYS A 145 13.65 -15.43 19.55
N SER A 146 13.23 -14.97 18.36
CA SER A 146 14.14 -14.31 17.41
C SER A 146 14.77 -13.05 18.00
N PHE A 147 14.01 -12.24 18.74
CA PHE A 147 14.52 -11.02 19.38
C PHE A 147 15.37 -11.32 20.61
N TYR A 148 14.99 -12.33 21.41
CA TYR A 148 15.78 -12.79 22.55
C TYR A 148 17.17 -13.26 22.10
N GLU A 149 17.23 -14.16 21.12
CA GLU A 149 18.51 -14.67 20.60
C GLU A 149 19.29 -13.66 19.75
N ARG A 150 18.67 -12.55 19.32
CA ARG A 150 19.37 -11.47 18.63
C ARG A 150 20.23 -10.64 19.58
N ASN A 151 19.93 -10.70 20.88
CA ASN A 151 20.69 -10.06 21.94
C ASN A 151 20.95 -8.55 21.72
N ILE A 152 19.94 -7.82 21.24
CA ILE A 152 20.03 -6.35 21.03
C ILE A 152 19.92 -5.53 22.33
N TRP A 153 19.93 -6.20 23.48
CA TRP A 153 19.75 -5.58 24.80
C TRP A 153 21.07 -5.35 25.55
N SER A 154 22.19 -5.83 25.01
CA SER A 154 23.53 -5.66 25.62
C SER A 154 24.05 -4.22 25.60
N ASP A 155 23.36 -3.30 24.92
CA ASP A 155 23.64 -1.86 24.90
C ASP A 155 22.82 -1.06 25.94
N ILE A 156 22.05 -1.73 26.81
CA ILE A 156 21.47 -1.09 27.99
C ILE A 156 22.60 -0.91 29.01
N ILE A 157 23.27 0.25 28.95
CA ILE A 157 24.10 0.75 30.04
C ILE A 157 23.19 0.81 31.28
N HIS A 158 23.44 -0.05 32.26
CA HIS A 158 22.90 0.15 33.60
C HIS A 158 23.39 1.49 34.11
N CYS A 159 22.47 2.45 34.28
CA CYS A 159 22.70 3.64 35.10
C CYS A 159 23.00 3.24 36.55
#